data_AF-A0A6A7AM63-F1
#
_entry.id   AF-A0A6A7AM63-F1
#
_cell.length_a   1.000
_cell.length_b   1.000
_cell.length_c   1.000
_cell.angle_alpha   90.00
_cell.angle_beta   90.00
_cell.angle_gamma   90.00
#
_symmetry.space_group_name_H-M   'P 1'
#
loop_
_entity.id
_entity.type
_entity.pdbx_description
1 polymer ?
#
loop_
_entity_poly.entity_id
_entity_poly.type
_entity_poly.pdbx_seq_one_letter_code
_entity_poly.pdbx_strand_id
1 'polypeptide(L)'
;MNTNQPTKPFNPEVILQRFNTRASPSGDSDSSALSASNWRKTEGLLREVVKDRAFHLISVQKTLLEHEVQGLREALINERLRRKRGKALPLQEPEDYHGGAIFYSPRKVKEARERQQQQELEEEQQRLQKAEKYRQREEARQAKAEAAQLRREARAEAQLSRVRQKAERASEKALRAAARRTGRRRSLKATVKAASKNTAVIEPQGNREASSAAAATPPVQSRRGRQITTPARYR
;
A
#
# COMPACT_ATOMS: atom_id res chain seq x y z
N MET A 1 85.54 6.18 -30.04
CA MET A 1 84.84 5.41 -31.10
C MET A 1 83.77 6.34 -31.68
N ASN A 2 84.06 7.00 -32.80
CA ASN A 2 83.16 7.98 -33.42
C ASN A 2 82.23 7.28 -34.41
N THR A 3 80.92 7.32 -34.19
CA THR A 3 79.89 6.79 -35.10
C THR A 3 78.99 7.92 -35.58
N ASN A 4 79.51 8.78 -36.45
CA ASN A 4 78.69 9.74 -37.20
C ASN A 4 78.62 9.26 -38.66
N GLN A 5 77.67 8.38 -38.97
CA GLN A 5 77.23 8.21 -40.35
C GLN A 5 75.93 8.99 -40.55
N PRO A 6 75.86 9.91 -41.53
CA PRO A 6 74.60 10.53 -41.89
C PRO A 6 73.73 9.51 -42.62
N THR A 7 72.61 9.10 -42.02
CA THR A 7 71.55 8.35 -42.69
C THR A 7 71.01 9.21 -43.83
N LYS A 8 71.19 8.74 -45.07
CA LYS A 8 70.59 9.31 -46.29
C LYS A 8 69.07 9.50 -46.07
N PRO A 9 68.48 10.68 -46.36
CA PRO A 9 67.05 10.87 -46.17
C PRO A 9 66.24 10.05 -47.18
N PHE A 10 65.08 9.57 -46.74
CA PHE A 10 64.08 8.85 -47.52
C PHE A 10 63.67 9.66 -48.77
N ASN A 11 63.84 9.07 -49.96
CA ASN A 11 63.54 9.73 -51.24
C ASN A 11 62.12 9.33 -51.74
N PRO A 12 61.12 10.23 -51.69
CA PRO A 12 59.74 9.93 -52.08
C PRO A 12 59.54 9.79 -53.61
N GLU A 13 60.48 10.26 -54.43
CA GLU A 13 60.42 10.18 -55.90
C GLU A 13 60.32 8.74 -56.41
N VAL A 14 60.97 7.80 -55.72
CA VAL A 14 60.96 6.37 -56.07
C VAL A 14 59.55 5.79 -55.96
N ILE A 15 58.77 6.26 -55.00
CA ILE A 15 57.39 5.81 -54.82
C ILE A 15 56.50 6.40 -55.90
N LEU A 16 56.71 7.68 -56.26
CA LEU A 16 55.94 8.37 -57.30
C LEU A 16 56.18 7.77 -58.70
N GLN A 17 57.40 7.34 -59.02
CA GLN A 17 57.69 6.71 -60.31
C GLN A 17 56.92 5.40 -60.54
N ARG A 18 56.63 4.64 -59.48
CA ARG A 18 55.87 3.37 -59.58
C ARG A 18 54.43 3.56 -60.03
N PHE A 19 53.86 4.75 -59.83
CA PHE A 19 52.48 5.06 -60.22
C PHE A 19 52.40 5.74 -61.59
N ASN A 20 53.52 6.25 -62.12
CA ASN A 20 53.57 6.97 -63.40
C ASN A 20 53.90 6.07 -64.61
N THR A 21 54.20 4.78 -64.41
CA THR A 21 54.28 3.81 -65.51
C THR A 21 52.88 3.52 -66.04
N ARG A 22 52.42 4.43 -66.91
CA ARG A 22 51.23 4.27 -67.72
C ARG A 22 51.47 3.10 -68.67
N ALA A 23 50.79 1.99 -68.43
CA ALA A 23 50.72 0.88 -69.36
C ALA A 23 50.20 1.42 -70.70
N SER A 24 51.01 1.31 -71.76
CA SER A 24 50.53 1.41 -73.14
C SER A 24 49.63 0.19 -73.40
N PRO A 25 48.35 0.37 -73.76
CA PRO A 25 47.57 -0.74 -74.28
C PRO A 25 47.89 -0.89 -75.77
N SER A 26 48.88 -1.72 -76.07
CA SER A 26 48.94 -2.43 -77.36
C SER A 26 48.16 -3.72 -77.16
N GLY A 27 47.11 -3.91 -77.93
CA GLY A 27 46.21 -5.05 -77.80
C GLY A 27 44.89 -4.77 -78.47
N ASP A 28 44.93 -4.69 -79.81
CA ASP A 28 43.76 -5.00 -80.63
C ASP A 28 43.25 -6.37 -80.20
N SER A 29 42.10 -6.39 -79.53
CA SER A 29 41.35 -7.61 -79.27
C SER A 29 39.88 -7.23 -79.10
N ASP A 30 39.22 -7.28 -80.25
CA ASP A 30 37.81 -7.62 -80.44
C ASP A 30 36.80 -6.90 -79.55
N SER A 31 36.19 -5.92 -80.19
CA SER A 31 34.80 -5.48 -80.05
C SER A 31 33.81 -6.68 -79.95
N SER A 32 33.82 -7.37 -78.81
CA SER A 32 32.83 -8.39 -78.41
C SER A 32 32.36 -8.22 -76.96
N ALA A 33 32.74 -7.12 -76.31
CA ALA A 33 32.43 -6.88 -74.90
C ALA A 33 30.96 -6.55 -74.60
N LEU A 34 30.13 -6.24 -75.61
CA LEU A 34 28.72 -5.88 -75.43
C LEU A 34 27.77 -6.75 -76.25
N SER A 35 28.05 -8.05 -76.33
CA SER A 35 27.05 -9.02 -76.75
C SER A 35 25.86 -9.00 -75.78
N ALA A 36 24.63 -9.08 -76.30
CA ALA A 36 23.40 -9.25 -75.52
C ALA A 36 23.43 -10.50 -74.60
N SER A 37 24.44 -11.37 -74.70
CA SER A 37 24.64 -12.49 -73.76
C SER A 37 25.54 -12.13 -72.56
N ASN A 38 26.33 -11.05 -72.63
CA ASN A 38 27.26 -10.63 -71.58
C ASN A 38 26.64 -9.67 -70.55
N TRP A 39 25.61 -8.90 -70.90
CA TRP A 39 24.95 -7.99 -69.93
C TRP A 39 24.26 -8.74 -68.79
N ARG A 40 23.72 -9.95 -69.04
CA ARG A 40 23.12 -10.77 -67.97
C ARG A 40 24.16 -11.20 -66.93
N LYS A 41 25.39 -11.48 -67.39
CA LYS A 41 26.52 -11.84 -66.51
C LYS A 41 26.99 -10.64 -65.70
N THR A 42 27.15 -9.47 -66.33
CA THR A 42 27.55 -8.24 -65.64
C THR A 42 26.48 -7.75 -64.66
N GLU A 43 25.20 -7.86 -65.03
CA GLU A 43 24.07 -7.58 -64.14
C GLU A 43 24.04 -8.54 -62.94
N GLY A 44 24.30 -9.84 -63.15
CA GLY A 44 24.42 -10.82 -62.08
C GLY A 44 25.49 -10.43 -61.05
N LEU A 45 26.70 -10.09 -61.52
CA LEU A 45 27.80 -9.64 -60.66
C LEU A 45 27.51 -8.31 -59.96
N LEU A 46 26.90 -7.35 -60.66
CA LEU A 46 26.48 -6.09 -60.05
C LEU A 46 25.44 -6.32 -58.95
N ARG A 47 24.45 -7.19 -59.19
CA ARG A 47 23.44 -7.55 -58.18
C ARG A 47 24.06 -8.25 -56.98
N GLU A 48 25.04 -9.12 -57.19
CA GLU A 48 25.79 -9.79 -56.12
C GLU A 48 26.59 -8.79 -55.29
N VAL A 49 27.40 -7.93 -55.93
CA VAL A 49 28.16 -6.88 -55.24
C VAL A 49 27.25 -5.89 -54.50
N VAL A 50 26.12 -5.51 -55.09
CA VAL A 50 25.13 -4.63 -54.43
C VAL A 50 24.49 -5.34 -53.23
N LYS A 51 24.16 -6.62 -53.34
CA LYS A 51 23.67 -7.43 -52.21
C LYS A 51 24.71 -7.51 -51.11
N ASP A 52 25.96 -7.86 -51.42
CA ASP A 52 27.03 -7.98 -50.44
C ASP A 52 27.29 -6.65 -49.74
N ARG A 53 27.33 -5.54 -50.48
CA ARG A 53 27.44 -4.19 -49.90
C ARG A 53 26.26 -3.85 -49.00
N ALA A 54 25.04 -4.21 -49.40
CA ALA A 54 23.84 -4.00 -48.59
C ALA A 54 23.89 -4.86 -47.31
N PHE A 55 24.28 -6.12 -47.40
CA PHE A 55 24.47 -7.01 -46.25
C PHE A 55 25.55 -6.50 -45.30
N HIS A 56 26.68 -6.02 -45.83
CA HIS A 56 27.74 -5.42 -45.04
C HIS A 56 27.27 -4.16 -44.32
N LEU A 57 26.56 -3.27 -45.02
CA LEU A 57 26.00 -2.05 -44.41
C LEU A 57 25.02 -2.38 -43.28
N ILE A 58 24.09 -3.31 -43.52
CA ILE A 58 23.12 -3.76 -42.51
C ILE A 58 23.84 -4.39 -41.32
N SER A 59 24.89 -5.18 -41.56
CA SER A 59 25.67 -5.81 -40.49
C SER A 59 26.37 -4.77 -39.62
N VAL A 60 26.98 -3.74 -40.22
CA VAL A 60 27.62 -2.63 -39.49
C VAL A 60 26.59 -1.80 -38.73
N GLN A 61 25.43 -1.52 -39.34
CA GLN A 61 24.35 -0.81 -38.65
C GLN A 61 23.83 -1.59 -37.44
N LYS A 62 23.68 -2.92 -37.59
CA LYS A 62 23.25 -3.78 -36.50
C LYS A 62 24.25 -3.77 -35.35
N THR A 63 25.55 -3.93 -35.62
CA THR A 63 26.57 -3.90 -34.56
C THR A 63 26.62 -2.54 -33.87
N LEU A 64 26.51 -1.43 -34.62
CA LEU A 64 26.45 -0.09 -34.05
C LEU A 64 25.25 0.09 -33.11
N LEU A 65 24.07 -0.36 -33.54
CA LEU A 65 22.85 -0.34 -32.71
C LEU A 65 22.98 -1.23 -31.48
N GLU A 66 23.59 -2.42 -31.60
CA GLU A 66 23.84 -3.31 -30.46
C GLU A 66 24.76 -2.65 -29.42
N HIS A 67 25.83 -2.00 -29.87
CA HIS A 67 26.72 -1.25 -28.98
C HIS A 67 26.03 -0.03 -28.35
N GLU A 68 25.17 0.69 -29.08
CA GLU A 68 24.40 1.80 -28.54
C GLU A 68 23.43 1.32 -27.45
N VAL A 69 22.68 0.25 -27.72
CA VAL A 69 21.77 -0.37 -26.74
C VAL A 69 22.54 -0.84 -25.51
N GLN A 70 23.71 -1.44 -25.69
CA GLN A 70 24.57 -1.85 -24.58
C GLN A 70 25.04 -0.64 -23.77
N GLY A 71 25.53 0.42 -24.41
CA GLY A 71 25.95 1.65 -23.77
C GLY A 71 24.81 2.35 -23.00
N LEU A 72 23.60 2.36 -23.56
CA LEU A 72 22.41 2.90 -22.89
C LEU A 72 22.02 2.08 -21.66
N ARG A 73 22.11 0.74 -21.73
CA ARG A 73 21.86 -0.15 -20.58
C ARG A 73 22.88 0.10 -19.48
N GLU A 74 24.15 0.19 -19.82
CA GLU A 74 25.23 0.49 -18.87
C GLU A 74 25.05 1.88 -18.25
N ALA A 75 24.72 2.89 -19.06
CA ALA A 75 24.42 4.24 -18.58
C ALA A 75 23.23 4.25 -17.60
N LEU A 76 22.18 3.49 -17.89
CA LEU A 76 21.03 3.35 -17.00
C LEU A 76 21.40 2.66 -15.67
N ILE A 77 22.21 1.59 -15.72
CA ILE A 77 22.70 0.91 -14.51
C ILE A 77 23.56 1.87 -13.68
N ASN A 78 24.51 2.56 -14.31
CA ASN A 78 25.39 3.52 -13.67
C ASN A 78 24.60 4.68 -13.05
N GLU A 79 23.58 5.17 -13.74
CA GLU A 79 22.71 6.21 -13.21
C GLU A 79 21.91 5.73 -12.00
N ARG A 80 21.34 4.52 -12.06
CA ARG A 80 20.65 3.91 -10.92
C ARG A 80 21.60 3.71 -9.76
N LEU A 81 22.84 3.26 -9.99
CA LEU A 81 23.87 3.12 -8.96
C LEU A 81 24.25 4.47 -8.35
N ARG A 82 24.39 5.52 -9.17
CA ARG A 82 24.64 6.89 -8.70
C ARG A 82 23.50 7.42 -7.85
N ARG A 83 22.24 7.21 -8.25
CA ARG A 83 21.05 7.57 -7.47
C ARG A 83 20.90 6.74 -6.19
N LYS A 84 21.40 5.51 -6.21
CA LYS A 84 21.54 4.63 -5.04
C LYS A 84 22.72 4.98 -4.14
N ARG A 85 23.44 6.10 -4.35
CA ARG A 85 24.32 6.64 -3.30
C ARG A 85 23.45 6.94 -2.08
N GLY A 86 23.34 5.93 -1.22
CA GLY A 86 22.49 5.91 -0.06
C GLY A 86 23.13 6.64 1.10
N LYS A 87 22.53 6.41 2.27
CA LYS A 87 23.02 6.89 3.57
C LYS A 87 24.48 6.46 3.74
N ALA A 88 25.29 7.35 4.31
CA ALA A 88 26.66 7.02 4.67
C ALA A 88 26.67 5.86 5.67
N LEU A 89 27.68 4.99 5.56
CA LEU A 89 27.88 3.92 6.51
C LEU A 89 28.09 4.54 7.91
N PRO A 90 27.33 4.13 8.94
CA PRO A 90 27.45 4.69 10.29
C PRO A 90 28.72 4.19 10.97
N LEU A 91 29.84 4.84 10.65
CA LEU A 91 31.11 4.70 11.34
C LEU A 91 31.04 5.46 12.67
N GLN A 92 31.54 4.85 13.74
CA GLN A 92 31.64 5.53 15.03
C GLN A 92 32.83 6.47 15.02
N GLU A 93 32.61 7.70 15.45
CA GLU A 93 33.67 8.68 15.64
C GLU A 93 34.55 8.26 16.83
N PRO A 94 35.88 8.43 16.76
CA PRO A 94 36.77 8.28 17.91
C PRO A 94 36.40 9.28 19.02
N GLU A 95 36.59 8.88 20.28
CA GLU A 95 36.31 9.75 21.44
C GLU A 95 37.11 11.06 21.40
N ASP A 96 38.36 11.02 20.92
CA ASP A 96 39.26 12.17 20.78
C ASP A 96 39.24 12.77 19.36
N TYR A 97 38.06 13.08 18.83
CA TYR A 97 37.94 13.69 17.51
C TYR A 97 38.10 15.21 17.54
N HIS A 98 39.18 15.72 16.93
CA HIS A 98 39.50 17.16 16.87
C HIS A 98 39.23 17.81 15.50
N GLY A 99 38.37 17.22 14.65
CA GLY A 99 37.90 17.86 13.41
C GLY A 99 38.78 17.65 12.16
N GLY A 100 39.56 16.56 12.09
CA GLY A 100 40.39 16.20 10.94
C GLY A 100 39.82 15.07 10.06
N ALA A 101 40.52 14.70 8.98
CA ALA A 101 40.15 13.50 8.22
C ALA A 101 40.50 12.23 9.04
N ILE A 102 39.51 11.37 9.30
CA ILE A 102 39.73 10.07 9.98
C ILE A 102 39.91 8.97 8.92
N PHE A 103 41.04 8.27 9.00
CA PHE A 103 41.25 7.05 8.22
C PHE A 103 40.75 5.83 9.01
N TYR A 104 39.75 5.15 8.48
CA TYR A 104 39.22 3.93 9.09
C TYR A 104 39.92 2.70 8.55
N SER A 105 40.27 1.77 9.44
CA SER A 105 40.79 0.47 9.03
C SER A 105 39.70 -0.39 8.36
N PRO A 106 40.06 -1.31 7.45
CA PRO A 106 39.08 -2.20 6.81
C PRO A 106 38.22 -2.99 7.80
N ARG A 107 38.79 -3.33 8.96
CA ARG A 107 38.05 -4.00 10.05
C ARG A 107 36.91 -3.13 10.59
N LYS A 108 37.15 -1.85 10.85
CA LYS A 108 36.13 -0.90 11.33
C LYS A 108 35.01 -0.68 10.32
N VAL A 109 35.34 -0.66 9.04
CA VAL A 109 34.35 -0.59 7.95
C VAL A 109 33.48 -1.86 7.93
N LYS A 110 34.07 -3.04 8.15
CA LYS A 110 33.32 -4.30 8.22
C LYS A 110 32.36 -4.32 9.41
N GLU A 111 32.83 -3.94 10.60
CA GLU A 111 31.99 -3.84 11.81
C GLU A 111 30.79 -2.89 11.60
N ALA A 112 31.01 -1.74 10.97
CA ALA A 112 29.93 -0.80 10.70
C ALA A 112 28.88 -1.36 9.72
N ARG A 113 29.29 -2.17 8.73
CA ARG A 113 28.36 -2.86 7.82
C ARG A 113 27.56 -3.93 8.55
N GLU A 114 28.22 -4.74 9.38
CA GLU A 114 27.56 -5.78 10.18
C GLU A 114 26.51 -5.15 11.12
N ARG A 115 26.84 -4.03 11.78
CA ARG A 115 25.88 -3.26 12.59
C ARG A 115 24.69 -2.74 11.78
N GLN A 116 24.93 -2.19 10.59
CA GLN A 116 23.85 -1.71 9.73
C GLN A 116 22.91 -2.86 9.34
N GLN A 117 23.46 -4.02 8.96
CA GLN A 117 22.65 -5.20 8.64
C GLN A 117 21.81 -5.65 9.83
N GLN A 118 22.37 -5.65 11.04
CA GLN A 118 21.63 -5.98 12.25
C GLN A 118 20.48 -5.00 12.50
N GLN A 119 20.72 -3.70 12.36
CA GLN A 119 19.67 -2.67 12.51
C GLN A 119 18.55 -2.84 11.48
N GLU A 120 18.89 -3.12 10.21
CA GLU A 120 17.91 -3.37 9.16
C GLU A 120 17.04 -4.60 9.48
N LEU A 121 17.65 -5.69 9.94
CA LEU A 121 16.92 -6.88 10.36
C LEU A 121 16.01 -6.61 11.57
N GLU A 122 16.48 -5.86 12.56
CA GLU A 122 15.68 -5.46 13.71
C GLU A 122 14.50 -4.57 13.31
N GLU A 123 14.72 -3.60 12.42
CA GLU A 123 13.66 -2.75 11.88
C GLU A 123 12.60 -3.57 11.13
N GLU A 124 13.03 -4.54 10.32
CA GLU A 124 12.13 -5.45 9.61
C GLU A 124 11.29 -6.28 10.58
N GLN A 125 11.91 -6.88 11.59
CA GLN A 125 11.20 -7.61 12.63
C GLN A 125 10.19 -6.73 13.36
N GLN A 126 10.58 -5.50 13.73
CA GLN A 126 9.67 -4.54 14.37
C GLN A 126 8.50 -4.16 13.45
N ARG A 127 8.73 -4.01 12.14
CA ARG A 127 7.67 -3.73 11.16
C ARG A 127 6.69 -4.90 11.06
N LEU A 128 7.20 -6.14 11.01
CA LEU A 128 6.36 -7.34 11.01
C LEU A 128 5.52 -7.43 12.28
N GLN A 129 6.13 -7.25 13.46
CA GLN A 129 5.40 -7.25 14.73
C GLN A 129 4.33 -6.15 14.80
N LYS A 130 4.62 -4.95 14.27
CA LYS A 130 3.63 -3.86 14.19
C LYS A 130 2.47 -4.23 13.26
N ALA A 131 2.75 -4.87 12.12
CA ALA A 131 1.73 -5.32 11.17
C ALA A 131 0.85 -6.41 11.78
N GLU A 132 1.42 -7.38 12.49
CA GLU A 132 0.68 -8.42 13.19
C GLU A 132 -0.22 -7.84 14.29
N LYS A 133 0.33 -6.95 15.13
CA LYS A 133 -0.47 -6.24 16.15
C LYS A 133 -1.61 -5.43 15.54
N TYR A 134 -1.39 -4.84 14.36
CA TYR A 134 -2.44 -4.13 13.63
C TYR A 134 -3.54 -5.09 13.16
N ARG A 135 -3.18 -6.24 12.58
CA ARG A 135 -4.13 -7.29 12.15
C ARG A 135 -4.98 -7.79 13.32
N GLN A 136 -4.35 -8.13 14.44
CA GLN A 136 -5.05 -8.57 15.65
C GLN A 136 -6.04 -7.52 16.19
N ARG A 137 -5.69 -6.23 16.08
CA ARG A 137 -6.60 -5.14 16.49
C ARG A 137 -7.82 -5.04 15.58
N GLU A 138 -7.64 -5.20 14.28
CA GLU A 138 -8.75 -5.19 13.33
C GLU A 138 -9.69 -6.39 13.56
N GLU A 139 -9.14 -7.59 13.75
CA GLU A 139 -9.92 -8.78 14.09
C GLU A 139 -10.69 -8.60 15.42
N ALA A 140 -10.03 -8.08 16.47
CA ALA A 140 -10.69 -7.80 17.73
C ALA A 140 -11.79 -6.73 17.61
N ARG A 141 -11.60 -5.75 16.72
CA ARG A 141 -12.60 -4.72 16.43
C ARG A 141 -13.82 -5.32 15.72
N GLN A 142 -13.60 -6.21 14.76
CA GLN A 142 -14.66 -6.93 14.07
C GLN A 142 -15.43 -7.84 15.02
N ALA A 143 -14.75 -8.69 15.79
CA ALA A 143 -15.38 -9.56 16.78
C ALA A 143 -16.18 -8.76 17.83
N LYS A 144 -15.68 -7.60 18.27
CA LYS A 144 -16.42 -6.71 19.18
C LYS A 144 -17.65 -6.09 18.52
N ALA A 145 -17.57 -5.75 17.24
CA ALA A 145 -18.71 -5.22 16.49
C ALA A 145 -19.81 -6.29 16.33
N GLU A 146 -19.43 -7.51 15.95
CA GLU A 146 -20.33 -8.67 15.84
C GLU A 146 -20.99 -9.00 17.19
N ALA A 147 -20.19 -9.08 18.26
CA ALA A 147 -20.72 -9.31 19.60
C ALA A 147 -21.69 -8.20 20.05
N ALA A 148 -21.45 -6.95 19.63
CA ALA A 148 -22.36 -5.84 19.90
C ALA A 148 -23.66 -5.94 19.08
N GLN A 149 -23.61 -6.43 17.84
CA GLN A 149 -24.78 -6.68 17.01
C GLN A 149 -25.64 -7.80 17.59
N LEU A 150 -25.05 -8.96 17.91
CA LEU A 150 -25.77 -10.08 18.54
C LEU A 150 -26.44 -9.65 19.85
N ARG A 151 -25.77 -8.82 20.66
CA ARG A 151 -26.37 -8.26 21.89
C ARG A 151 -27.55 -7.32 21.61
N ARG A 152 -27.54 -6.58 20.50
CA ARG A 152 -28.66 -5.71 20.09
C ARG A 152 -29.83 -6.55 19.60
N GLU A 153 -29.57 -7.58 18.81
CA GLU A 153 -30.58 -8.52 18.31
C GLU A 153 -31.25 -9.26 19.46
N ALA A 154 -30.48 -9.85 20.37
CA ALA A 154 -31.03 -10.52 21.56
C ALA A 154 -31.89 -9.57 22.43
N ARG A 155 -31.50 -8.29 22.54
CA ARG A 155 -32.32 -7.28 23.23
C ARG A 155 -33.62 -6.99 22.47
N ALA A 156 -33.57 -6.88 21.14
CA ALA A 156 -34.75 -6.65 20.32
C ALA A 156 -35.74 -7.82 20.41
N GLU A 157 -35.25 -9.06 20.33
CA GLU A 157 -36.07 -10.27 20.50
C GLU A 157 -36.67 -10.38 21.90
N ALA A 158 -35.90 -10.06 22.94
CA ALA A 158 -36.41 -9.98 24.31
C ALA A 158 -37.51 -8.92 24.48
N GLN A 159 -37.43 -7.79 23.75
CA GLN A 159 -38.49 -6.79 23.75
C GLN A 159 -39.73 -7.28 22.99
N LEU A 160 -39.56 -7.89 21.83
CA LEU A 160 -40.68 -8.45 21.05
C LEU A 160 -41.43 -9.54 21.83
N SER A 161 -40.71 -10.46 22.47
CA SER A 161 -41.32 -11.49 23.32
C SER A 161 -42.04 -10.88 24.54
N ARG A 162 -41.47 -9.87 25.19
CA ARG A 162 -42.15 -9.13 26.28
C ARG A 162 -43.42 -8.44 25.80
N VAL A 163 -43.42 -7.84 24.61
CA VAL A 163 -44.61 -7.19 24.04
C VAL A 163 -45.68 -8.23 23.70
N ARG A 164 -45.30 -9.35 23.06
CA ARG A 164 -46.22 -10.46 22.75
C ARG A 164 -46.87 -11.03 24.01
N GLN A 165 -46.08 -11.35 25.03
CA GLN A 165 -46.61 -11.84 26.32
C GLN A 165 -47.54 -10.83 27.00
N LYS A 166 -47.22 -9.52 26.93
CA LYS A 166 -48.11 -8.48 27.46
C LYS A 166 -49.43 -8.40 26.68
N ALA A 167 -49.39 -8.52 25.35
CA ALA A 167 -50.57 -8.52 24.49
C ALA A 167 -51.46 -9.75 24.75
N GLU A 168 -50.89 -10.94 24.87
CA GLU A 168 -51.61 -12.17 25.23
C GLU A 168 -52.24 -12.08 26.61
N ARG A 169 -51.49 -11.60 27.62
CA ARG A 169 -52.07 -11.37 28.95
C ARG A 169 -53.19 -10.34 28.94
N ALA A 170 -53.09 -9.31 28.09
CA ALA A 170 -54.14 -8.31 27.93
C ALA A 170 -55.38 -8.89 27.23
N SER A 171 -55.20 -9.72 26.19
CA SER A 171 -56.29 -10.37 25.48
C SER A 171 -57.00 -11.41 26.36
N GLU A 172 -56.25 -12.22 27.11
CA GLU A 172 -56.81 -13.18 28.08
C GLU A 172 -57.62 -12.45 29.16
N LYS A 173 -57.08 -11.35 29.71
CA LYS A 173 -57.81 -10.50 30.66
C LYS A 173 -59.09 -9.92 30.04
N ALA A 174 -59.04 -9.47 28.78
CA ALA A 174 -60.20 -8.95 28.06
C ALA A 174 -61.28 -10.02 27.83
N LEU A 175 -60.89 -11.24 27.42
CA LEU A 175 -61.79 -12.39 27.27
C LEU A 175 -62.44 -12.76 28.61
N ARG A 176 -61.64 -12.84 29.69
CA ARG A 176 -62.15 -13.13 31.04
C ARG A 176 -63.11 -12.04 31.54
N ALA A 177 -62.81 -10.77 31.26
CA ALA A 177 -63.71 -9.66 31.58
C ALA A 177 -65.03 -9.72 30.78
N ALA A 178 -64.96 -10.05 29.48
CA ALA A 178 -66.14 -10.23 28.63
C ALA A 178 -67.03 -11.38 29.11
N ALA A 179 -66.44 -12.53 29.45
CA ALA A 179 -67.15 -13.68 30.02
C ALA A 179 -67.82 -13.37 31.37
N ARG A 180 -67.16 -12.60 32.24
CA ARG A 180 -67.79 -12.12 33.50
C ARG A 180 -68.98 -11.19 33.23
N ARG A 181 -68.92 -10.35 32.20
CA ARG A 181 -70.04 -9.46 31.81
C ARG A 181 -71.23 -10.23 31.24
N THR A 182 -71.02 -11.28 30.44
CA THR A 182 -72.12 -12.12 29.93
C THR A 182 -72.76 -12.94 31.05
N GLY A 183 -71.96 -13.49 31.98
CA GLY A 183 -72.47 -14.16 33.19
C GLY A 183 -73.31 -13.22 34.08
N ARG A 184 -72.84 -11.99 34.33
CA ARG A 184 -73.60 -10.96 35.05
C ARG A 184 -74.89 -10.54 34.33
N ARG A 185 -74.90 -10.48 32.99
CA ARG A 185 -76.12 -10.19 32.21
C ARG A 185 -77.17 -11.32 32.33
N ARG A 186 -76.74 -12.58 32.47
CA ARG A 186 -77.65 -13.71 32.74
C ARG A 186 -78.17 -13.69 34.18
N SER A 187 -77.35 -13.31 35.17
CA SER A 187 -77.81 -13.17 36.55
C SER A 187 -78.72 -11.95 36.78
N LEU A 188 -78.47 -10.83 36.08
CA LEU A 188 -79.35 -9.65 36.16
C LEU A 188 -80.72 -9.86 35.53
N LYS A 189 -80.88 -10.77 34.55
CA LYS A 189 -82.21 -11.21 34.09
C LYS A 189 -82.94 -12.09 35.11
N ALA A 190 -82.22 -12.73 36.04
CA ALA A 190 -82.82 -13.51 37.13
C ALA A 190 -83.09 -12.68 38.40
N THR A 191 -82.49 -11.49 38.55
CA THR A 191 -82.58 -10.70 39.80
C THR A 191 -83.33 -9.36 39.68
N VAL A 192 -84.05 -9.07 38.59
CA VAL A 192 -84.97 -7.89 38.57
C VAL A 192 -86.10 -8.02 39.63
N LYS A 193 -86.25 -9.19 40.25
CA LYS A 193 -87.14 -9.44 41.38
C LYS A 193 -86.46 -9.42 42.77
N ALA A 194 -85.31 -8.78 42.98
CA ALA A 194 -84.85 -8.58 44.35
C ALA A 194 -83.84 -7.44 44.49
N ALA A 195 -84.02 -6.65 45.55
CA ALA A 195 -83.10 -5.68 46.14
C ALA A 195 -83.18 -4.23 45.61
N SER A 196 -84.13 -3.49 46.18
CA SER A 196 -83.90 -2.10 46.59
C SER A 196 -83.31 -2.08 48.00
N LYS A 197 -82.58 -0.99 48.34
CA LYS A 197 -82.11 -0.57 49.69
C LYS A 197 -80.79 -1.23 50.15
N ASN A 198 -79.72 -0.56 50.62
CA ASN A 198 -79.48 0.80 51.11
C ASN A 198 -77.97 1.19 51.06
N THR A 199 -77.77 2.50 51.14
CA THR A 199 -76.54 3.31 51.26
C THR A 199 -75.93 3.33 52.67
N ALA A 200 -74.59 3.44 52.76
CA ALA A 200 -73.78 4.14 53.80
C ALA A 200 -72.30 4.03 53.37
N VAL A 201 -71.58 5.05 52.87
CA VAL A 201 -71.02 6.26 53.50
C VAL A 201 -70.42 6.00 54.89
N ILE A 202 -69.08 5.96 54.98
CA ILE A 202 -68.21 6.39 56.09
C ILE A 202 -66.77 6.46 55.54
N GLU A 203 -66.18 7.66 55.49
CA GLU A 203 -64.73 7.91 55.53
C GLU A 203 -64.23 7.79 56.98
N PRO A 204 -62.91 7.57 57.19
CA PRO A 204 -62.23 8.58 58.02
C PRO A 204 -60.81 8.97 57.55
N GLN A 205 -60.50 10.22 57.86
CA GLN A 205 -59.22 10.93 57.75
C GLN A 205 -58.10 10.38 58.65
N GLY A 206 -56.86 10.56 58.17
CA GLY A 206 -55.78 11.26 58.90
C GLY A 206 -54.86 10.44 59.82
N ASN A 207 -53.55 10.41 59.50
CA ASN A 207 -52.56 11.12 60.34
C ASN A 207 -51.20 11.32 59.63
N ARG A 208 -50.60 12.50 59.88
CA ARG A 208 -49.17 12.85 59.78
C ARG A 208 -48.43 12.20 60.98
N GLU A 209 -47.11 12.07 61.14
CA GLU A 209 -45.97 12.92 60.75
C GLU A 209 -44.63 12.23 61.14
N ALA A 210 -43.52 12.66 60.51
CA ALA A 210 -42.13 12.77 61.05
C ALA A 210 -41.26 11.50 61.22
N SER A 211 -39.93 11.48 61.00
CA SER A 211 -38.92 12.41 60.46
C SER A 211 -37.52 11.74 60.40
N SER A 212 -36.60 12.34 59.63
CA SER A 212 -35.11 12.22 59.64
C SER A 212 -34.50 11.00 58.92
N ALA A 213 -33.38 11.02 58.19
CA ALA A 213 -32.36 11.96 57.72
C ALA A 213 -31.69 11.25 56.50
N ALA A 214 -31.07 11.83 55.47
CA ALA A 214 -30.32 13.05 55.28
C ALA A 214 -30.45 13.49 53.81
N ALA A 215 -30.69 14.78 53.58
CA ALA A 215 -30.75 15.35 52.23
C ALA A 215 -29.33 15.63 51.73
N ALA A 216 -28.85 14.80 50.79
CA ALA A 216 -27.66 15.12 50.00
C ALA A 216 -28.00 16.22 48.99
N THR A 217 -27.18 17.27 48.94
CA THR A 217 -27.28 18.38 47.99
C THR A 217 -27.27 17.87 46.54
N PRO A 218 -28.13 18.40 45.64
CA PRO A 218 -28.15 17.96 44.25
C PRO A 218 -26.88 18.41 43.50
N PRO A 219 -26.34 17.58 42.57
CA PRO A 219 -25.17 17.95 41.79
C PRO A 219 -25.51 19.13 40.86
N VAL A 220 -24.65 20.15 40.83
CA VAL A 220 -24.79 21.31 39.95
C VAL A 220 -24.76 20.83 38.49
N GLN A 221 -25.85 21.08 37.77
CA GLN A 221 -26.01 20.72 36.35
C GLN A 221 -25.68 21.93 35.47
N SER A 222 -24.96 21.71 34.37
CA SER A 222 -24.76 22.78 33.38
C SER A 222 -26.07 23.18 32.69
N ARG A 223 -26.12 24.34 32.03
CA ARG A 223 -27.29 24.76 31.22
C ARG A 223 -27.73 23.74 30.15
N ARG A 224 -26.90 22.73 29.84
CA ARG A 224 -27.20 21.63 28.90
C ARG A 224 -27.37 20.27 29.60
N GLY A 225 -27.65 20.26 30.90
CA GLY A 225 -28.03 19.05 31.65
C GLY A 225 -26.89 18.06 31.92
N ARG A 226 -25.63 18.46 31.80
CA ARG A 226 -24.49 17.58 32.15
C ARG A 226 -24.11 17.74 33.61
N GLN A 227 -23.88 16.62 34.29
CA GLN A 227 -23.36 16.60 35.66
C GLN A 227 -21.91 17.09 35.67
N ILE A 228 -21.63 18.13 36.47
CA ILE A 228 -20.28 18.65 36.66
C ILE A 228 -19.71 18.04 37.94
N THR A 229 -18.66 17.23 37.79
CA THR A 229 -17.90 16.70 38.91
C THR A 229 -16.68 17.60 39.12
N THR A 230 -16.64 18.35 40.22
CA THR A 230 -15.48 19.17 40.56
C THR A 230 -14.36 18.30 41.17
N PRO A 231 -13.11 18.44 40.70
CA PRO A 231 -11.99 17.69 41.25
C PRO A 231 -11.69 18.13 42.69
N ALA A 232 -11.23 17.18 43.52
CA ALA A 232 -11.07 17.34 44.98
C ALA A 232 -10.12 18.49 45.40
N ARG A 233 -9.27 19.00 44.50
CA ARG A 233 -8.41 20.16 44.76
C ARG A 233 -9.18 21.49 44.89
N TYR A 234 -10.44 21.52 44.46
CA TYR A 234 -11.30 22.71 44.48
C TYR A 234 -12.57 22.50 45.33
N ARG A 235 -12.57 21.50 46.22
CA ARG A 235 -13.60 21.33 47.24
C ARG A 235 -13.20 22.00 48.54
#